data_AF-A0A6J8EUQ7-F1
#
_entry.id   AF-A0A6J8EUQ7-F1
#
_cell.length_a   1.000
_cell.length_b   1.000
_cell.length_c   1.000
_cell.angle_alpha   90.00
_cell.angle_beta   90.00
_cell.angle_gamma   90.00
#
_symmetry.space_group_name_H-M   'P 1'
#
loop_
_entity.id
_entity.type
_entity.pdbx_description
1 polymer ?
#
loop_
_entity_poly.entity_id
_entity_poly.type
_entity_poly.pdbx_seq_one_letter_code
_entity_poly.pdbx_strand_id
1 'polypeptide(L)'
;MAESFNNIPGSRTNSAKNRPGSGRKPGSGVKNTNISGGGSILSKEEEYKRLNDELEARTANLVKEAEEVLQGQEKVLSESRLLDNINADDFLKDYDDDTEPNTDRSHTDRPSSKTGSRTNSKVTNHTRPHSTNQSRPPSKVKRPTSGKPLRPKSGKSNLADNVAVPDDTFMTQFRDFNIDKTVSNIEGQIDRGQAISDEDDDVIPQAANEMGAEATIRFLKAKLRVMQEELDRLGSEVNKRDDQNKTLSVKIKEMEDERGRLYRTTSAQQAQIDKFKKISEDAQVKSETAESQLAGLRKELDQMKRSQKQQTSTNTATEVRLNRALEEIEKYKEQLMRAKSSSKESTDHDRKRTEQLLADNKRLEKQKNELMAGFKKQLKLIDILKRQKMHIEAAKMLSFSEEEFVKALEWGS
;
A
#
# COMPACT_ATOMS: atom_id res chain seq x y z
N MET A 1 -7.23 -67.69 -28.87
CA MET A 1 -7.98 -67.55 -30.14
C MET A 1 -8.15 -66.06 -30.36
N ALA A 2 -7.22 -65.44 -31.11
CA ALA A 2 -7.28 -65.26 -32.57
C ALA A 2 -8.33 -64.18 -32.90
N GLU A 3 -8.10 -63.16 -33.72
CA GLU A 3 -7.00 -62.75 -34.60
C GLU A 3 -7.30 -61.29 -35.03
N SER A 4 -6.22 -60.55 -35.27
CA SER A 4 -5.97 -59.52 -36.30
C SER A 4 -7.12 -58.97 -37.17
N PHE A 5 -7.11 -57.67 -37.49
CA PHE A 5 -6.63 -57.15 -38.80
C PHE A 5 -6.70 -55.62 -38.94
N ASN A 6 -5.67 -55.09 -39.59
CA ASN A 6 -5.42 -53.71 -40.03
C ASN A 6 -6.46 -53.17 -41.04
N ASN A 7 -6.67 -51.84 -41.08
CA ASN A 7 -6.35 -51.02 -42.27
C ASN A 7 -6.64 -49.52 -42.13
N ILE A 8 -5.65 -48.71 -42.51
CA ILE A 8 -5.69 -47.30 -42.97
C ILE A 8 -5.48 -47.39 -44.50
N PRO A 9 -6.15 -46.64 -45.41
CA PRO A 9 -5.78 -45.24 -45.71
C PRO A 9 -6.85 -44.33 -46.38
N GLY A 10 -6.56 -43.02 -46.51
CA GLY A 10 -7.24 -42.19 -47.51
C GLY A 10 -7.23 -40.68 -47.30
N SER A 11 -6.29 -40.00 -47.96
CA SER A 11 -6.13 -38.55 -48.15
C SER A 11 -7.30 -37.85 -48.85
N ARG A 12 -7.53 -36.55 -48.59
CA ARG A 12 -7.90 -35.52 -49.60
C ARG A 12 -7.79 -34.07 -49.10
N THR A 13 -6.75 -33.39 -49.62
CA THR A 13 -6.69 -32.08 -50.30
C THR A 13 -7.63 -30.93 -49.92
N ASN A 14 -7.05 -29.75 -49.61
CA ASN A 14 -7.52 -28.40 -49.96
C ASN A 14 -6.49 -27.37 -49.44
N SER A 15 -6.23 -26.19 -49.99
CA SER A 15 -6.37 -25.57 -51.31
C SER A 15 -5.62 -24.23 -51.14
N ALA A 16 -4.67 -23.93 -52.02
CA ALA A 16 -3.85 -22.72 -51.97
C ALA A 16 -4.58 -21.54 -52.63
N LYS A 17 -4.64 -20.37 -51.96
CA LYS A 17 -4.97 -19.08 -52.59
C LYS A 17 -4.19 -17.89 -51.98
N ASN A 18 -3.29 -17.36 -52.80
CA ASN A 18 -2.91 -15.96 -53.06
C ASN A 18 -2.86 -14.90 -51.94
N ARG A 19 -1.65 -14.37 -51.70
CA ARG A 19 -1.39 -13.00 -51.21
C ARG A 19 -0.91 -12.12 -52.37
N PRO A 20 -1.40 -10.88 -52.56
CA PRO A 20 -0.75 -9.91 -53.43
C PRO A 20 0.32 -9.10 -52.68
N GLY A 21 1.30 -8.66 -53.45
CA GLY A 21 2.58 -8.11 -53.00
C GLY A 21 2.57 -6.72 -52.39
N SER A 22 3.57 -6.48 -51.55
CA SER A 22 3.92 -5.19 -50.96
C SER A 22 4.86 -4.43 -51.89
N GLY A 23 4.33 -3.38 -52.55
CA GLY A 23 5.12 -2.40 -53.29
C GLY A 23 5.81 -1.41 -52.35
N ARG A 24 7.13 -1.26 -52.50
CA ARG A 24 7.94 -0.15 -51.99
C ARG A 24 7.74 1.09 -52.89
N LYS A 25 7.61 2.29 -52.31
CA LYS A 25 8.18 3.55 -52.83
C LYS A 25 8.33 4.61 -51.70
N PRO A 26 9.18 5.64 -51.89
CA PRO A 26 9.99 6.24 -50.82
C PRO A 26 9.64 7.71 -50.45
N GLY A 27 10.16 8.13 -49.30
CA GLY A 27 10.66 9.46 -48.91
C GLY A 27 10.00 10.76 -49.43
N SER A 28 9.41 11.51 -48.49
CA SER A 28 9.40 12.99 -48.46
C SER A 28 9.38 13.38 -46.96
N GLY A 29 10.29 14.18 -46.42
CA GLY A 29 10.54 15.58 -46.75
C GLY A 29 10.08 16.41 -45.54
N VAL A 30 10.93 16.55 -44.52
CA VAL A 30 10.65 17.36 -43.32
C VAL A 30 10.66 18.83 -43.73
N LYS A 31 9.48 19.45 -43.77
CA LYS A 31 9.34 20.90 -43.87
C LYS A 31 9.07 21.47 -42.49
N ASN A 32 10.07 22.19 -42.01
CA ASN A 32 10.03 23.04 -40.83
C ASN A 32 9.08 24.22 -41.11
N THR A 33 7.93 24.30 -40.42
CA THR A 33 7.03 25.45 -40.51
C THR A 33 7.14 26.32 -39.27
N ASN A 34 7.55 27.56 -39.52
CA ASN A 34 7.60 28.69 -38.61
C ASN A 34 6.32 28.87 -37.78
N ILE A 35 6.52 29.07 -36.47
CA ILE A 35 6.12 30.25 -35.69
C ILE A 35 4.81 30.92 -36.18
N SER A 36 3.67 30.40 -35.72
CA SER A 36 2.40 31.12 -35.60
C SER A 36 1.56 30.52 -34.46
N GLY A 37 2.16 30.44 -33.26
CA GLY A 37 1.61 29.69 -32.12
C GLY A 37 1.06 30.54 -30.98
N GLY A 38 1.18 31.87 -31.02
CA GLY A 38 0.82 32.74 -29.88
C GLY A 38 -0.65 32.63 -29.45
N GLY A 39 -1.57 32.66 -30.41
CA GLY A 39 -3.02 32.52 -30.11
C GLY A 39 -3.44 31.10 -29.70
N SER A 40 -2.74 30.07 -30.19
CA SER A 40 -3.01 28.68 -29.82
C SER A 40 -2.51 28.34 -28.41
N ILE A 41 -1.44 28.99 -27.96
CA ILE A 41 -0.89 28.84 -26.61
C ILE A 41 -1.80 29.53 -25.59
N LEU A 42 -2.24 30.76 -25.86
CA LEU A 42 -3.18 31.48 -24.98
C LEU A 42 -4.53 30.74 -24.83
N SER A 43 -5.06 30.19 -25.93
CA SER A 43 -6.29 29.38 -25.87
C SER A 43 -6.12 28.12 -25.02
N LYS A 44 -4.95 27.48 -25.09
CA LYS A 44 -4.62 26.32 -24.24
C LYS A 44 -4.44 26.72 -22.78
N GLU A 45 -3.83 27.87 -22.51
CA GLU A 45 -3.65 28.40 -21.15
C GLU A 45 -5.00 28.67 -20.47
N GLU A 46 -5.97 29.27 -21.18
CA GLU A 46 -7.34 29.47 -20.67
C GLU A 46 -8.06 28.15 -20.42
N GLU A 47 -7.89 27.15 -21.29
CA GLU A 47 -8.46 25.82 -21.12
C GLU A 47 -7.86 25.10 -19.91
N TYR A 48 -6.53 25.16 -19.74
CA TYR A 48 -5.85 24.61 -18.56
C TYR A 48 -6.28 25.30 -17.28
N LYS A 49 -6.50 26.61 -17.30
CA LYS A 49 -7.00 27.35 -16.14
C LYS A 49 -8.41 26.90 -15.76
N ARG A 50 -9.33 26.75 -16.74
CA ARG A 50 -10.67 26.19 -16.49
C ARG A 50 -10.63 24.77 -15.96
N LEU A 51 -9.76 23.93 -16.51
CA LEU A 51 -9.60 22.55 -16.04
C LEU A 51 -9.04 22.49 -14.61
N ASN A 52 -8.15 23.42 -14.26
CA ASN A 52 -7.63 23.53 -12.91
C ASN A 52 -8.70 24.03 -11.93
N ASP A 53 -9.50 25.02 -12.31
CA ASP A 53 -10.64 25.50 -11.51
C ASP A 53 -11.67 24.36 -11.28
N GLU A 54 -11.94 23.55 -12.31
CA GLU A 54 -12.84 22.39 -12.19
C GLU A 54 -12.23 21.30 -11.30
N LEU A 55 -10.93 21.06 -11.39
CA LEU A 55 -10.23 20.12 -10.52
C LEU A 55 -10.27 20.59 -9.06
N GLU A 56 -10.03 21.87 -8.80
CA GLU A 56 -10.12 22.47 -7.46
C GLU A 56 -11.54 22.35 -6.90
N ALA A 57 -12.57 22.61 -7.71
CA ALA A 57 -13.96 22.45 -7.31
C ALA A 57 -14.32 20.98 -6.99
N ARG A 58 -13.83 20.02 -7.79
CA ARG A 58 -14.01 18.59 -7.53
C ARG A 58 -13.27 18.15 -6.26
N THR A 59 -12.07 18.65 -6.04
CA THR A 59 -11.31 18.39 -4.80
C THR A 59 -12.02 18.98 -3.59
N ALA A 60 -12.55 20.20 -3.68
CA ALA A 60 -13.32 20.81 -2.60
C ALA A 60 -14.58 20.00 -2.25
N ASN A 61 -15.32 19.52 -3.27
CA ASN A 61 -16.49 18.67 -3.05
C ASN A 61 -16.12 17.32 -2.42
N LEU A 62 -15.03 16.69 -2.87
CA LEU A 62 -14.56 15.42 -2.30
C LEU A 62 -14.11 15.57 -0.85
N VAL A 63 -13.45 16.68 -0.51
CA VAL A 63 -13.07 17.01 0.86
C VAL A 63 -14.29 17.23 1.73
N LYS A 64 -15.30 17.95 1.23
CA LYS A 64 -16.56 18.18 1.94
C LYS A 64 -17.33 16.86 2.20
N GLU A 65 -17.39 15.97 1.22
CA GLU A 65 -18.00 14.64 1.38
C GLU A 65 -17.23 13.81 2.42
N ALA A 66 -15.90 13.86 2.41
CA ALA A 66 -15.07 13.20 3.42
C ALA A 66 -15.30 13.77 4.83
N GLU A 67 -15.47 15.09 4.95
CA GLU A 67 -15.78 15.77 6.22
C GLU A 67 -17.17 15.36 6.75
N GLU A 68 -18.18 15.29 5.88
CA GLU A 68 -19.53 14.85 6.25
C GLU A 68 -19.55 13.39 6.75
N VAL A 69 -18.77 12.50 6.12
CA VAL A 69 -18.61 11.11 6.57
C VAL A 69 -17.90 11.04 7.93
N LEU A 70 -16.85 11.84 8.15
CA LEU A 70 -16.15 11.91 9.43
C LEU A 70 -17.06 12.46 10.53
N GLN A 71 -17.83 13.50 10.25
CA GLN A 71 -18.77 14.08 11.19
C GLN A 71 -19.91 13.11 11.52
N GLY A 72 -20.39 12.34 10.53
CA GLY A 72 -21.35 11.26 10.74
C GLY A 72 -20.81 10.16 11.67
N GLN A 73 -19.56 9.74 11.47
CA GLN A 73 -18.91 8.77 12.35
C GLN A 73 -18.67 9.32 13.76
N GLU A 74 -18.25 10.58 13.88
CA GLU A 74 -18.07 11.25 15.18
C GLU A 74 -19.41 11.33 15.93
N LYS A 75 -20.51 11.65 15.26
CA LYS A 75 -21.84 11.68 15.87
C LYS A 75 -22.27 10.30 16.39
N VAL A 76 -22.03 9.22 15.64
CA VAL A 76 -22.34 7.85 16.07
C VAL A 76 -21.47 7.43 17.27
N LEU A 77 -20.19 7.80 17.27
CA LEU A 77 -19.29 7.55 18.41
C LEU A 77 -19.68 8.38 19.64
N SER A 78 -20.20 9.60 19.43
CA SER A 78 -20.70 10.47 20.49
C SER A 78 -22.00 9.93 21.10
N GLU A 79 -22.92 9.45 20.28
CA GLU A 79 -24.15 8.78 20.74
C GLU A 79 -23.85 7.47 21.48
N SER A 80 -22.82 6.73 21.05
CA SER A 80 -22.38 5.52 21.76
C SER A 80 -21.77 5.80 23.13
N ARG A 81 -21.20 7.00 23.36
CA ARG A 81 -20.67 7.43 24.67
C ARG A 81 -21.74 7.84 25.68
N LEU A 82 -22.98 8.11 25.25
CA LEU A 82 -24.09 8.34 26.19
C LEU A 82 -24.47 7.06 26.96
N LEU A 83 -24.08 5.89 26.46
CA LEU A 83 -24.26 4.60 27.13
C LEU A 83 -23.16 4.28 28.16
N ASP A 84 -22.01 4.96 28.12
CA ASP A 84 -20.91 4.78 29.08
C ASP A 84 -21.23 5.37 30.48
N ASN A 85 -22.34 6.11 30.61
CA ASN A 85 -22.81 6.68 31.87
C ASN A 85 -23.79 5.77 32.64
N ILE A 86 -24.11 4.58 32.12
CA ILE A 86 -24.90 3.60 32.86
C ILE A 86 -23.95 2.87 33.81
N ASN A 87 -23.93 3.29 35.07
CA ASN A 87 -23.20 2.63 36.13
C ASN A 87 -23.79 1.23 36.38
N ALA A 88 -23.09 0.19 35.93
CA ALA A 88 -23.51 -1.20 36.10
C ALA A 88 -23.64 -1.61 37.59
N ASP A 89 -22.99 -0.88 38.51
CA ASP A 89 -23.07 -1.13 39.95
C ASP A 89 -24.39 -0.64 40.61
N ASP A 90 -25.16 0.23 39.93
CA ASP A 90 -26.42 0.75 40.46
C ASP A 90 -27.63 -0.13 40.06
N PHE A 91 -27.51 -0.88 38.96
CA PHE A 91 -28.57 -1.79 38.48
C PHE A 91 -28.57 -3.15 39.20
N LEU A 92 -27.47 -3.51 39.87
CA LEU A 92 -27.32 -4.81 40.55
C LEU A 92 -27.65 -4.77 42.04
N LYS A 93 -27.95 -3.60 42.61
CA LYS A 93 -28.24 -3.42 44.05
C LYS A 93 -29.68 -3.72 44.47
N ASP A 94 -30.60 -3.88 43.51
CA ASP A 94 -32.03 -4.08 43.78
C ASP A 94 -32.45 -5.56 43.94
N TYR A 95 -31.51 -6.52 43.94
CA TYR A 95 -31.82 -7.95 43.97
C TYR A 95 -31.13 -8.81 45.04
N ASP A 96 -30.39 -8.22 45.99
CA ASP A 96 -29.70 -8.99 47.05
C ASP A 96 -30.12 -8.55 48.47
N ASP A 97 -31.42 -8.67 48.78
CA ASP A 97 -31.91 -8.75 50.16
C ASP A 97 -32.75 -10.03 50.32
N ASP A 98 -32.57 -10.72 51.44
CA ASP A 98 -32.97 -12.11 51.76
C ASP A 98 -32.03 -13.20 51.17
N THR A 99 -30.98 -13.70 51.83
CA THR A 99 -31.07 -14.61 53.00
C THR A 99 -29.65 -14.97 53.53
N GLU A 100 -29.43 -14.85 54.83
CA GLU A 100 -28.26 -15.35 55.63
C GLU A 100 -28.33 -16.89 55.90
N PRO A 101 -27.37 -17.55 56.60
CA PRO A 101 -25.92 -17.70 56.37
C PRO A 101 -25.45 -19.18 56.60
N ASN A 102 -24.17 -19.40 56.94
CA ASN A 102 -23.46 -20.64 57.37
C ASN A 102 -22.82 -21.50 56.24
N THR A 103 -21.54 -21.89 56.24
CA THR A 103 -20.49 -21.99 57.28
C THR A 103 -19.09 -21.97 56.63
N ASP A 104 -18.15 -21.25 57.27
CA ASP A 104 -16.82 -21.70 57.71
C ASP A 104 -15.89 -22.43 56.69
N ARG A 105 -14.81 -21.77 56.24
CA ARG A 105 -13.45 -21.96 56.80
C ARG A 105 -12.35 -21.15 56.08
N SER A 106 -11.66 -20.40 56.93
CA SER A 106 -10.33 -19.76 56.85
C SER A 106 -9.29 -20.34 55.87
N HIS A 107 -8.54 -19.48 55.17
CA HIS A 107 -7.22 -18.99 55.62
C HIS A 107 -6.54 -18.06 54.59
N THR A 108 -6.31 -16.80 55.01
CA THR A 108 -5.06 -16.02 54.93
C THR A 108 -4.15 -16.21 53.69
N ASP A 109 -4.02 -15.22 52.82
CA ASP A 109 -3.12 -14.07 53.02
C ASP A 109 -2.98 -13.25 51.73
N ARG A 110 -3.01 -11.93 51.92
CA ARG A 110 -2.65 -10.90 50.95
C ARG A 110 -1.63 -10.01 51.68
N PRO A 111 -0.55 -9.55 51.03
CA PRO A 111 -0.55 -8.12 50.65
C PRO A 111 0.24 -7.88 49.34
N SER A 112 -0.35 -7.22 48.35
CA SER A 112 -0.32 -5.76 48.13
C SER A 112 0.94 -5.21 47.45
N SER A 113 0.67 -4.65 46.27
CA SER A 113 1.12 -3.32 45.82
C SER A 113 2.43 -3.17 45.03
N LYS A 114 2.24 -2.36 43.97
CA LYS A 114 3.13 -1.36 43.35
C LYS A 114 3.92 -1.72 42.09
N THR A 115 3.59 -0.91 41.07
CA THR A 115 4.46 -0.25 40.08
C THR A 115 5.18 -1.17 39.09
N GLY A 116 5.12 -1.01 37.78
CA GLY A 116 4.63 0.06 36.91
C GLY A 116 5.35 -0.10 35.56
N SER A 117 4.80 0.57 34.54
CA SER A 117 5.49 0.99 33.31
C SER A 117 5.69 0.00 32.15
N ARG A 118 4.98 0.34 31.05
CA ARG A 118 5.40 0.35 29.62
C ARG A 118 5.32 -1.00 28.86
N THR A 119 4.89 -1.08 27.61
CA THR A 119 4.62 -0.10 26.53
C THR A 119 3.84 -0.77 25.40
N ASN A 120 3.10 0.05 24.62
CA ASN A 120 2.80 -0.09 23.18
C ASN A 120 2.37 -1.48 22.65
N SER A 121 1.22 -1.62 22.00
CA SER A 121 0.94 -0.91 20.75
C SER A 121 -0.49 -1.19 20.30
N LYS A 122 -1.00 -0.17 19.61
CA LYS A 122 -2.29 0.06 19.02
C LYS A 122 -2.58 -0.97 17.91
N VAL A 123 -3.68 -1.71 18.01
CA VAL A 123 -4.27 -2.45 16.89
C VAL A 123 -5.74 -2.04 16.79
N THR A 124 -6.03 -1.19 15.82
CA THR A 124 -7.38 -0.84 15.38
C THR A 124 -7.76 -1.73 14.20
N ASN A 125 -8.86 -2.45 14.37
CA ASN A 125 -9.56 -3.23 13.36
C ASN A 125 -10.08 -2.34 12.23
N HIS A 126 -9.95 -2.77 10.97
CA HIS A 126 -10.97 -2.48 9.96
C HIS A 126 -11.08 -3.61 8.91
N THR A 127 -12.32 -4.04 8.74
CA THR A 127 -12.84 -4.96 7.71
C THR A 127 -13.94 -4.19 6.97
N ARG A 128 -13.88 -4.09 5.63
CA ARG A 128 -14.98 -4.06 4.63
C ARG A 128 -14.53 -3.43 3.27
N PRO A 129 -15.32 -3.51 2.17
CA PRO A 129 -15.49 -4.70 1.32
C PRO A 129 -15.22 -4.41 -0.18
N HIS A 130 -15.34 -5.45 -1.01
CA HIS A 130 -15.11 -5.49 -2.46
C HIS A 130 -16.22 -4.83 -3.30
N SER A 131 -15.88 -4.30 -4.49
CA SER A 131 -16.77 -4.35 -5.67
C SER A 131 -16.02 -4.33 -7.02
N THR A 132 -16.70 -4.95 -7.98
CA THR A 132 -16.50 -5.41 -9.37
C THR A 132 -16.05 -4.39 -10.44
N ASN A 133 -15.02 -4.71 -11.24
CA ASN A 133 -14.99 -5.23 -12.63
C ASN A 133 -15.36 -4.25 -13.76
N GLN A 134 -14.40 -3.99 -14.67
CA GLN A 134 -14.60 -3.94 -16.14
C GLN A 134 -13.30 -4.34 -16.88
N SER A 135 -13.46 -4.90 -18.09
CA SER A 135 -12.57 -5.86 -18.75
C SER A 135 -11.95 -5.36 -20.07
N ARG A 136 -10.80 -5.97 -20.48
CA ARG A 136 -10.26 -6.28 -21.86
C ARG A 136 -8.81 -5.79 -22.10
N PRO A 137 -8.05 -6.36 -23.07
CA PRO A 137 -7.76 -7.77 -23.41
C PRO A 137 -6.22 -8.06 -23.49
N PRO A 138 -5.74 -9.28 -23.80
CA PRO A 138 -4.33 -9.67 -23.60
C PRO A 138 -3.48 -9.61 -24.87
N SER A 139 -2.29 -8.99 -24.81
CA SER A 139 -1.25 -9.13 -25.83
C SER A 139 -0.12 -10.06 -25.36
N LYS A 140 -0.01 -11.21 -26.02
CA LYS A 140 1.13 -12.12 -25.97
C LYS A 140 2.36 -11.48 -26.62
N VAL A 141 3.49 -11.38 -25.91
CA VAL A 141 4.82 -11.42 -26.56
C VAL A 141 5.78 -12.25 -25.70
N LYS A 142 6.44 -13.19 -26.38
CA LYS A 142 7.41 -14.16 -25.88
C LYS A 142 8.74 -13.46 -25.55
N ARG A 143 9.36 -13.84 -24.44
CA ARG A 143 10.81 -13.66 -24.20
C ARG A 143 11.59 -14.65 -25.07
N PRO A 144 12.79 -14.27 -25.54
CA PRO A 144 13.91 -15.19 -25.53
C PRO A 144 15.04 -14.67 -24.63
N THR A 145 15.78 -15.65 -24.13
CA THR A 145 16.91 -15.58 -23.22
C THR A 145 18.24 -15.36 -23.96
N SER A 146 19.22 -14.89 -23.19
CA SER A 146 20.67 -15.11 -23.29
C SER A 146 21.46 -14.52 -24.48
N GLY A 147 22.25 -13.48 -24.17
CA GLY A 147 23.44 -13.04 -24.89
C GLY A 147 24.35 -12.24 -23.94
N LYS A 148 25.65 -12.54 -23.94
CA LYS A 148 26.72 -12.18 -22.97
C LYS A 148 26.98 -10.66 -22.81
N PRO A 149 27.57 -10.19 -21.69
CA PRO A 149 27.84 -8.77 -21.47
C PRO A 149 29.13 -8.33 -22.19
N LEU A 150 29.04 -7.23 -22.94
CA LEU A 150 30.19 -6.45 -23.40
C LEU A 150 30.37 -5.24 -22.47
N ARG A 151 31.60 -5.08 -21.96
CA ARG A 151 32.08 -3.98 -21.11
C ARG A 151 31.71 -2.61 -21.70
N PRO A 152 31.23 -1.64 -20.89
CA PRO A 152 31.28 -0.23 -21.30
C PRO A 152 32.70 0.30 -21.09
N LYS A 153 33.29 0.80 -22.17
CA LYS A 153 34.52 1.59 -22.17
C LYS A 153 34.22 2.91 -21.45
N SER A 154 35.03 3.22 -20.44
CA SER A 154 35.06 4.49 -19.73
C SER A 154 35.35 5.64 -20.70
N GLY A 155 34.31 6.38 -21.10
CA GLY A 155 34.47 7.71 -21.71
C GLY A 155 34.65 8.72 -20.59
N LYS A 156 35.90 8.94 -20.17
CA LYS A 156 36.26 10.13 -19.39
C LYS A 156 36.10 11.32 -20.33
N SER A 157 35.04 12.10 -20.14
CA SER A 157 34.91 13.41 -20.77
C SER A 157 35.96 14.34 -20.14
N ASN A 158 37.09 14.52 -20.82
CA ASN A 158 38.07 15.54 -20.50
C ASN A 158 37.45 16.91 -20.82
N LEU A 159 36.80 17.51 -19.83
CA LEU A 159 36.31 18.88 -19.88
C LEU A 159 37.43 19.89 -19.52
N ALA A 160 38.65 19.64 -20.02
CA ALA A 160 39.85 20.45 -19.75
C ALA A 160 40.55 20.93 -21.03
N ASP A 161 39.95 20.70 -22.21
CA ASP A 161 40.58 20.93 -23.51
C ASP A 161 40.01 22.15 -24.27
N ASN A 162 39.43 23.11 -23.54
CA ASN A 162 39.01 24.41 -24.09
C ASN A 162 39.63 25.58 -23.31
N VAL A 163 40.92 25.44 -23.00
CA VAL A 163 41.78 26.58 -22.70
C VAL A 163 42.78 26.62 -23.85
N ALA A 164 42.76 27.69 -24.64
CA ALA A 164 43.77 27.92 -25.66
C ALA A 164 45.13 28.06 -24.95
N VAL A 165 45.86 26.96 -24.83
CA VAL A 165 47.29 26.99 -24.52
C VAL A 165 47.96 27.48 -25.80
N PRO A 166 48.68 28.60 -25.78
CA PRO A 166 49.45 29.03 -26.94
C PRO A 166 50.41 27.90 -27.33
N ASP A 167 50.36 27.46 -28.59
CA ASP A 167 51.24 26.40 -29.10
C ASP A 167 52.70 26.70 -28.72
N ASP A 168 53.43 25.70 -28.22
CA ASP A 168 54.87 25.79 -27.93
C ASP A 168 55.68 26.20 -29.18
N THR A 169 55.12 26.05 -30.37
CA THR A 169 55.65 26.54 -31.65
C THR A 169 55.64 28.08 -31.77
N PHE A 170 54.66 28.76 -31.16
CA PHE A 170 54.59 30.24 -31.15
C PHE A 170 55.60 30.85 -30.18
N MET A 171 55.86 30.19 -29.04
CA MET A 171 56.87 30.62 -28.05
C MET A 171 58.32 30.30 -28.47
N THR A 172 58.53 29.34 -29.38
CA THR A 172 59.86 28.99 -29.89
C THR A 172 60.32 29.88 -31.04
N GLN A 173 59.42 30.35 -31.92
CA GLN A 173 59.79 31.27 -33.02
C GLN A 173 60.28 32.65 -32.55
N PHE A 174 59.91 33.08 -31.35
CA PHE A 174 60.42 34.32 -30.75
C PHE A 174 61.75 34.16 -29.99
N ARG A 175 62.16 32.91 -29.66
CA ARG A 175 63.45 32.65 -29.00
C ARG A 175 64.64 32.72 -29.97
N ASP A 176 64.40 32.52 -31.25
CA ASP A 176 65.42 32.62 -32.30
C ASP A 176 65.68 34.07 -32.75
N PHE A 177 64.78 35.01 -32.41
CA PHE A 177 65.01 36.45 -32.53
C PHE A 177 65.70 36.98 -31.28
N ASN A 178 66.99 36.66 -31.14
CA ASN A 178 67.77 37.17 -30.01
C ASN A 178 68.19 38.62 -30.29
N ILE A 179 67.45 39.57 -29.69
CA ILE A 179 67.69 41.01 -29.79
C ILE A 179 69.13 41.36 -29.41
N ASP A 180 69.72 40.63 -28.45
CA ASP A 180 71.08 40.85 -27.99
C ASP A 180 72.10 40.51 -29.09
N LYS A 181 71.84 39.48 -29.91
CA LYS A 181 72.70 39.14 -31.06
C LYS A 181 72.62 40.19 -32.16
N THR A 182 71.44 40.73 -32.41
CA THR A 182 71.24 41.78 -33.42
C THR A 182 71.89 43.09 -32.98
N VAL A 183 71.76 43.45 -31.69
CA VAL A 183 72.40 44.62 -31.10
C VAL A 183 73.92 44.47 -31.10
N SER A 184 74.49 43.34 -30.67
CA SER A 184 75.95 43.12 -30.75
C SER A 184 76.49 43.11 -32.19
N ASN A 185 75.68 42.72 -33.18
CA ASN A 185 76.10 42.76 -34.58
C ASN A 185 76.10 44.20 -35.13
N ILE A 186 75.15 45.04 -34.70
CA ILE A 186 75.07 46.46 -35.04
C ILE A 186 76.18 47.25 -34.32
N GLU A 187 76.38 47.03 -33.03
CA GLU A 187 77.48 47.63 -32.26
C GLU A 187 78.83 47.23 -32.85
N GLY A 188 79.02 45.96 -33.21
CA GLY A 188 80.22 45.49 -33.88
C GLY A 188 80.42 46.07 -35.29
N GLN A 189 79.35 46.43 -36.01
CA GLN A 189 79.45 47.14 -37.29
C GLN A 189 79.85 48.62 -37.11
N ILE A 190 79.38 49.27 -36.04
CA ILE A 190 79.75 50.65 -35.69
C ILE A 190 81.20 50.72 -35.19
N ASP A 191 81.64 49.80 -34.31
CA ASP A 191 83.01 49.74 -33.79
C ASP A 191 84.07 49.39 -34.85
N ARG A 192 83.66 48.70 -35.93
CA ARG A 192 84.51 48.44 -37.10
C ARG A 192 84.70 49.65 -38.01
N GLY A 193 84.19 50.83 -37.62
CA GLY A 193 84.31 52.05 -38.42
C GLY A 193 83.65 51.93 -39.78
N GLN A 194 82.66 51.03 -39.92
CA GLN A 194 81.83 50.93 -41.10
C GLN A 194 80.80 52.07 -41.04
N ALA A 195 81.32 53.30 -41.09
CA ALA A 195 80.53 54.44 -41.51
C ALA A 195 79.93 54.04 -42.85
N ILE A 196 78.61 54.14 -42.96
CA ILE A 196 77.96 54.27 -44.25
C ILE A 196 78.67 55.48 -44.86
N SER A 197 79.58 55.22 -45.79
CA SER A 197 80.10 56.27 -46.63
C SER A 197 78.87 56.77 -47.36
N ASP A 198 78.45 57.99 -47.04
CA ASP A 198 77.53 58.77 -47.85
C ASP A 198 78.25 59.06 -49.17
N GLU A 199 78.42 58.00 -49.98
CA GLU A 199 78.93 58.04 -51.33
C GLU A 199 77.85 58.71 -52.18
N ASP A 200 78.14 59.96 -52.51
CA ASP A 200 77.53 60.73 -53.59
C ASP A 200 76.03 61.00 -53.46
N ASP A 201 75.67 61.73 -52.40
CA ASP A 201 74.42 62.51 -52.39
C ASP A 201 74.61 63.80 -53.23
N ASP A 202 74.90 63.61 -54.52
CA ASP A 202 74.77 64.67 -55.52
C ASP A 202 73.28 65.07 -55.57
N VAL A 203 72.91 66.05 -54.74
CA VAL A 203 71.54 66.59 -54.59
C VAL A 203 70.95 67.06 -55.93
N ILE A 204 71.80 67.22 -56.93
CA ILE A 204 71.54 67.78 -58.25
C ILE A 204 71.80 66.68 -59.30
N PRO A 205 70.77 66.22 -60.04
CA PRO A 205 70.97 65.28 -61.15
C PRO A 205 72.01 65.82 -62.12
N GLN A 206 72.88 64.97 -62.68
CA GLN A 206 73.96 65.40 -63.60
C GLN A 206 73.49 66.32 -64.75
N ALA A 207 72.22 66.21 -65.17
CA ALA A 207 71.58 67.11 -66.15
C ALA A 207 71.43 68.58 -65.70
N ALA A 208 71.61 68.87 -64.41
CA ALA A 208 71.49 70.19 -63.80
C ALA A 208 72.86 70.82 -63.45
N ASN A 209 73.97 70.09 -63.61
CA ASN A 209 75.34 70.64 -63.47
C ASN A 209 75.73 71.56 -64.63
N GLU A 210 75.03 71.51 -65.76
CA GLU A 210 75.25 72.39 -66.94
C GLU A 210 74.30 73.61 -66.96
N MET A 211 73.44 73.77 -65.95
CA MET A 211 72.53 74.92 -65.85
C MET A 211 73.20 76.13 -65.19
N GLY A 212 72.98 77.34 -65.73
CA GLY A 212 73.42 78.58 -65.09
C GLY A 212 72.79 78.77 -63.69
N ALA A 213 73.49 79.45 -62.78
CA ALA A 213 73.13 79.53 -61.35
C ALA A 213 71.65 79.88 -61.05
N GLU A 214 71.04 80.73 -61.88
CA GLU A 214 69.63 81.12 -61.75
C GLU A 214 68.65 79.97 -62.05
N ALA A 215 68.94 79.15 -63.05
CA ALA A 215 68.13 77.97 -63.40
C ALA A 215 68.24 76.88 -62.34
N THR A 216 69.42 76.68 -61.76
CA THR A 216 69.65 75.76 -60.64
C THR A 216 68.89 76.21 -59.37
N ILE A 217 68.88 77.51 -59.05
CA ILE A 217 68.09 78.05 -57.93
C ILE A 217 66.59 77.81 -58.14
N ARG A 218 66.08 77.99 -59.37
CA ARG A 218 64.66 77.75 -59.68
C ARG A 218 64.28 76.26 -59.56
N PHE A 219 65.16 75.37 -60.02
CA PHE A 219 65.00 73.92 -59.86
C PHE A 219 65.01 73.50 -58.38
N LEU A 220 65.97 73.98 -57.59
CA LEU A 220 66.05 73.68 -56.16
C LEU A 220 64.83 74.20 -55.39
N LYS A 221 64.31 75.40 -55.71
CA LYS A 221 63.06 75.90 -55.13
C LYS A 221 61.85 75.05 -55.50
N ALA A 222 61.78 74.55 -56.73
CA ALA A 222 60.71 73.65 -57.15
C ALA A 222 60.81 72.29 -56.42
N LYS A 223 62.01 71.72 -56.31
CA LYS A 223 62.25 70.48 -55.55
C LYS A 223 61.91 70.64 -54.07
N LEU A 224 62.31 71.76 -53.44
CA LEU A 224 61.97 72.08 -52.05
C LEU A 224 60.44 72.19 -51.88
N ARG A 225 59.74 72.83 -52.82
CA ARG A 225 58.27 72.92 -52.78
C ARG A 225 57.60 71.54 -52.91
N VAL A 226 58.04 70.71 -53.85
CA VAL A 226 57.54 69.33 -54.00
C VAL A 226 57.82 68.52 -52.73
N MET A 227 59.03 68.60 -52.17
CA MET A 227 59.37 67.95 -50.91
C MET A 227 58.53 68.47 -49.73
N GLN A 228 58.22 69.77 -49.69
CA GLN A 228 57.33 70.34 -48.67
C GLN A 228 55.90 69.81 -48.82
N GLU A 229 55.38 69.75 -50.04
CA GLU A 229 54.05 69.18 -50.33
C GLU A 229 54.01 67.67 -50.00
N GLU A 230 55.10 66.93 -50.23
CA GLU A 230 55.24 65.52 -49.82
C GLU A 230 55.32 65.36 -48.29
N LEU A 231 56.04 66.24 -47.59
CA LEU A 231 56.10 66.27 -46.13
C LEU A 231 54.73 66.59 -45.51
N ASP A 232 54.01 67.58 -46.04
CA ASP A 232 52.66 67.93 -45.59
C ASP A 232 51.68 66.78 -45.86
N ARG A 233 51.80 66.12 -47.02
CA ARG A 233 51.01 64.93 -47.36
C ARG A 233 51.30 63.77 -46.40
N LEU A 234 52.56 63.44 -46.18
CA LEU A 234 52.98 62.40 -45.23
C LEU A 234 52.52 62.74 -43.80
N GLY A 235 52.64 64.01 -43.38
CA GLY A 235 52.14 64.48 -42.10
C GLY A 235 50.64 64.30 -41.95
N SER A 236 49.85 64.61 -43.00
CA SER A 236 48.40 64.37 -43.01
C SER A 236 48.06 62.87 -42.95
N GLU A 237 48.85 62.02 -43.60
CA GLU A 237 48.66 60.57 -43.57
C GLU A 237 49.01 60.00 -42.19
N VAL A 238 50.10 60.44 -41.56
CA VAL A 238 50.46 60.07 -40.18
C VAL A 238 49.35 60.47 -39.22
N ASN A 239 48.86 61.71 -39.27
CA ASN A 239 47.76 62.15 -38.43
C ASN A 239 46.50 61.28 -38.61
N LYS A 240 46.16 60.94 -39.86
CA LYS A 240 45.03 60.05 -40.16
C LYS A 240 45.24 58.64 -39.59
N ARG A 241 46.46 58.10 -39.69
CA ARG A 241 46.81 56.79 -39.11
C ARG A 241 46.75 56.83 -37.58
N ASP A 242 47.18 57.92 -36.96
CA ASP A 242 47.09 58.12 -35.51
C ASP A 242 45.64 58.15 -35.03
N ASP A 243 44.75 58.85 -35.73
CA ASP A 243 43.33 58.88 -35.39
C ASP A 243 42.65 57.52 -35.60
N GLN A 244 43.05 56.77 -36.65
CA GLN A 244 42.64 55.39 -36.83
C GLN A 244 43.15 54.48 -35.71
N ASN A 245 44.41 54.62 -35.28
CA ASN A 245 45.00 53.87 -34.18
C ASN A 245 44.29 54.16 -32.86
N LYS A 246 43.97 55.43 -32.56
CA LYS A 246 43.17 55.81 -31.37
C LYS A 246 41.80 55.13 -31.41
N THR A 247 41.12 55.17 -32.56
CA THR A 247 39.80 54.55 -32.74
C THR A 247 39.86 53.03 -32.55
N LEU A 248 40.86 52.37 -33.14
CA LEU A 248 41.06 50.93 -32.98
C LEU A 248 41.40 50.56 -31.53
N SER A 249 42.21 51.37 -30.84
CA SER A 249 42.56 51.16 -29.43
C SER A 249 41.33 51.24 -28.52
N VAL A 250 40.45 52.24 -28.73
CA VAL A 250 39.16 52.33 -28.01
C VAL A 250 38.31 51.08 -28.27
N LYS A 251 38.20 50.66 -29.53
CA LYS A 251 37.41 49.47 -29.90
C LYS A 251 37.96 48.19 -29.29
N ILE A 252 39.29 48.03 -29.20
CA ILE A 252 39.92 46.89 -28.52
C ILE A 252 39.53 46.89 -27.04
N LYS A 253 39.62 48.04 -26.37
CA LYS A 253 39.23 48.17 -24.95
C LYS A 253 37.75 47.84 -24.71
N GLU A 254 36.85 48.35 -25.55
CA GLU A 254 35.41 48.04 -25.48
C GLU A 254 35.14 46.54 -25.64
N MET A 255 35.84 45.88 -26.59
CA MET A 255 35.71 44.44 -26.81
C MET A 255 36.29 43.62 -25.64
N GLU A 256 37.38 44.07 -25.01
CA GLU A 256 37.97 43.44 -23.82
C GLU A 256 37.05 43.55 -22.60
N ASP A 257 36.45 44.73 -22.39
CA ASP A 257 35.48 44.97 -21.32
C ASP A 257 34.21 44.10 -21.51
N GLU A 258 33.69 44.01 -22.74
CA GLU A 258 32.54 43.14 -23.04
C GLU A 258 32.91 41.65 -22.90
N ARG A 259 34.11 41.23 -23.32
CA ARG A 259 34.60 39.86 -23.08
C ARG A 259 34.63 39.56 -21.58
N GLY A 260 35.10 40.49 -20.76
CA GLY A 260 35.10 40.36 -19.30
C GLY A 260 33.69 40.25 -18.72
N ARG A 261 32.73 41.03 -19.23
CA ARG A 261 31.32 40.98 -18.82
C ARG A 261 30.66 39.65 -19.20
N LEU A 262 30.87 39.20 -20.43
CA LEU A 262 30.36 37.91 -20.92
C LEU A 262 30.96 36.75 -20.11
N TYR A 263 32.28 36.77 -19.84
CA TYR A 263 32.93 35.75 -19.03
C TYR A 263 32.33 35.63 -17.63
N ARG A 264 32.10 36.77 -16.94
CA ARG A 264 31.42 36.78 -15.63
C ARG A 264 30.00 36.23 -15.72
N THR A 265 29.25 36.59 -16.76
CA THR A 265 27.87 36.13 -16.96
C THR A 265 27.82 34.62 -17.22
N THR A 266 28.68 34.11 -18.10
CA THR A 266 28.80 32.68 -18.38
C THR A 266 29.20 31.89 -17.14
N SER A 267 30.16 32.41 -16.35
CA SER A 267 30.56 31.79 -15.09
C SER A 267 29.40 31.73 -14.07
N ALA A 268 28.63 32.81 -13.93
CA ALA A 268 27.46 32.85 -13.06
C ALA A 268 26.34 31.89 -13.52
N GLN A 269 26.07 31.85 -14.83
CA GLN A 269 25.10 30.91 -15.41
C GLN A 269 25.54 29.46 -15.24
N GLN A 270 26.83 29.16 -15.41
CA GLN A 270 27.38 27.84 -15.19
C GLN A 270 27.18 27.39 -13.73
N ALA A 271 27.48 28.25 -12.75
CA ALA A 271 27.22 27.96 -11.34
C ALA A 271 25.73 27.71 -11.05
N GLN A 272 24.84 28.44 -11.71
CA GLN A 272 23.39 28.25 -11.58
C GLN A 272 22.92 26.92 -12.20
N ILE A 273 23.46 26.53 -13.36
CA ILE A 273 23.20 25.23 -13.98
C ILE A 273 23.62 24.11 -13.05
N ASP A 274 24.80 24.19 -12.44
CA ASP A 274 25.31 23.15 -11.56
C ASP A 274 24.47 23.06 -10.26
N LYS A 275 24.00 24.20 -9.74
CA LYS A 275 23.05 24.24 -8.63
C LYS A 275 21.72 23.55 -8.98
N PHE A 276 21.13 23.85 -10.14
CA PHE A 276 19.87 23.23 -10.56
C PHE A 276 20.02 21.75 -10.87
N LYS A 277 21.14 21.33 -11.46
CA LYS A 277 21.47 19.91 -11.66
C LYS A 277 21.50 19.17 -10.32
N LYS A 278 22.22 19.70 -9.33
CA LYS A 278 22.27 19.10 -7.99
C LYS A 278 20.88 18.98 -7.35
N ILE A 279 20.06 20.03 -7.42
CA ILE A 279 18.69 20.00 -6.89
C ILE A 279 17.83 18.96 -7.62
N SER A 280 17.97 18.85 -8.95
CA SER A 280 17.26 17.86 -9.76
C SER A 280 17.66 16.43 -9.40
N GLU A 281 18.96 16.16 -9.23
CA GLU A 281 19.49 14.86 -8.83
C GLU A 281 19.00 14.49 -7.42
N ASP A 282 19.08 15.43 -6.46
CA ASP A 282 18.56 15.23 -5.09
C ASP A 282 17.06 14.94 -5.08
N ALA A 283 16.28 15.63 -5.93
CA ALA A 283 14.84 15.39 -6.08
C ALA A 283 14.56 14.02 -6.72
N GLN A 284 15.35 13.63 -7.72
CA GLN A 284 15.23 12.33 -8.37
C GLN A 284 15.50 11.19 -7.37
N VAL A 285 16.58 11.26 -6.60
CA VAL A 285 16.91 10.25 -5.58
C VAL A 285 15.80 10.14 -4.52
N LYS A 286 15.22 11.27 -4.09
CA LYS A 286 14.07 11.28 -3.17
C LYS A 286 12.84 10.62 -3.79
N SER A 287 12.55 10.87 -5.06
CA SER A 287 11.45 10.24 -5.79
C SER A 287 11.65 8.73 -5.87
N GLU A 288 12.83 8.28 -6.29
CA GLU A 288 13.17 6.85 -6.38
C GLU A 288 13.07 6.15 -5.01
N THR A 289 13.49 6.82 -3.95
CA THR A 289 13.36 6.31 -2.57
C THR A 289 11.90 6.19 -2.15
N ALA A 290 11.08 7.21 -2.41
CA ALA A 290 9.66 7.20 -2.10
C ALA A 290 8.90 6.12 -2.91
N GLU A 291 9.24 5.94 -4.18
CA GLU A 291 8.70 4.87 -5.03
C GLU A 291 9.05 3.48 -4.50
N SER A 292 10.29 3.28 -4.04
CA SER A 292 10.73 2.02 -3.41
C SER A 292 9.96 1.74 -2.13
N GLN A 293 9.76 2.75 -1.27
CA GLN A 293 8.95 2.63 -0.05
C GLN A 293 7.49 2.31 -0.37
N LEU A 294 6.88 2.98 -1.35
CA LEU A 294 5.52 2.69 -1.80
C LEU A 294 5.39 1.26 -2.34
N ALA A 295 6.40 0.78 -3.07
CA ALA A 295 6.43 -0.60 -3.54
C ALA A 295 6.54 -1.61 -2.39
N GLY A 296 7.33 -1.29 -1.36
CA GLY A 296 7.42 -2.08 -0.12
C GLY A 296 6.10 -2.14 0.62
N LEU A 297 5.51 -0.98 0.92
CA LEU A 297 4.23 -0.87 1.62
C LEU A 297 3.09 -1.57 0.88
N ARG A 298 3.06 -1.50 -0.46
CA ARG A 298 2.07 -2.25 -1.27
C ARG A 298 2.20 -3.76 -1.08
N LYS A 299 3.42 -4.30 -1.03
CA LYS A 299 3.66 -5.74 -0.79
C LYS A 299 3.24 -6.15 0.62
N GLU A 300 3.55 -5.35 1.63
CA GLU A 300 3.12 -5.58 3.01
C GLU A 300 1.59 -5.56 3.14
N LEU A 301 0.92 -4.60 2.49
CA LEU A 301 -0.54 -4.52 2.46
C LEU A 301 -1.18 -5.75 1.81
N ASP A 302 -0.61 -6.24 0.70
CA ASP A 302 -1.07 -7.48 0.06
C ASP A 302 -0.83 -8.71 0.93
N GLN A 303 0.30 -8.77 1.64
CA GLN A 303 0.60 -9.83 2.59
C GLN A 303 -0.39 -9.82 3.77
N MET A 304 -0.65 -8.66 4.35
CA MET A 304 -1.62 -8.50 5.44
C MET A 304 -3.04 -8.87 4.99
N LYS A 305 -3.47 -8.48 3.78
CA LYS A 305 -4.77 -8.92 3.23
C LYS A 305 -4.87 -10.43 3.08
N ARG A 306 -3.80 -11.11 2.65
CA ARG A 306 -3.78 -12.59 2.54
C ARG A 306 -3.85 -13.24 3.92
N SER A 307 -3.07 -12.75 4.88
CA SER A 307 -3.09 -13.23 6.26
C SER A 307 -4.48 -13.02 6.90
N GLN A 308 -5.10 -11.86 6.72
CA GLN A 308 -6.45 -11.58 7.22
C GLN A 308 -7.49 -12.53 6.65
N LYS A 309 -7.45 -12.83 5.34
CA LYS A 309 -8.35 -13.81 4.71
C LYS A 309 -8.16 -15.21 5.29
N GLN A 310 -6.91 -15.63 5.48
CA GLN A 310 -6.58 -16.90 6.11
C GLN A 310 -7.12 -16.96 7.56
N GLN A 311 -6.87 -15.92 8.35
CA GLN A 311 -7.34 -15.82 9.73
C GLN A 311 -8.86 -15.83 9.80
N THR A 312 -9.55 -15.12 8.90
CA THR A 312 -11.01 -15.10 8.84
C THR A 312 -11.56 -16.51 8.57
N SER A 313 -10.99 -17.23 7.60
CA SER A 313 -11.36 -18.62 7.31
C SER A 313 -11.14 -19.54 8.52
N THR A 314 -9.99 -19.42 9.19
CA THR A 314 -9.70 -20.16 10.42
C THR A 314 -10.70 -19.85 11.53
N ASN A 315 -11.01 -18.57 11.75
CA ASN A 315 -11.96 -18.12 12.76
C ASN A 315 -13.37 -18.66 12.49
N THR A 316 -13.85 -18.57 11.24
CA THR A 316 -15.15 -19.14 10.86
C THR A 316 -15.18 -20.66 11.09
N ALA A 317 -14.09 -21.37 10.77
CA ALA A 317 -14.01 -22.80 11.04
C ALA A 317 -14.04 -23.12 12.54
N THR A 318 -13.38 -22.31 13.38
CA THR A 318 -13.42 -22.48 14.84
C THR A 318 -14.79 -22.13 15.42
N GLU A 319 -15.47 -21.11 14.87
CA GLU A 319 -16.82 -20.71 15.28
C GLU A 319 -17.84 -21.81 14.97
N VAL A 320 -17.76 -22.45 13.80
CA VAL A 320 -18.62 -23.60 13.46
C VAL A 320 -18.39 -24.77 14.43
N ARG A 321 -17.14 -25.07 14.79
CA ARG A 321 -16.84 -26.13 15.78
C ARG A 321 -17.37 -25.77 17.16
N LEU A 322 -17.24 -24.51 17.56
CA LEU A 322 -17.76 -24.01 18.83
C LEU A 322 -19.29 -24.15 18.87
N ASN A 323 -19.99 -23.68 17.84
CA ASN A 323 -21.45 -23.79 17.76
C ASN A 323 -21.92 -25.24 17.83
N ARG A 324 -21.25 -26.15 17.12
CA ARG A 324 -21.55 -27.58 17.22
C ARG A 324 -21.35 -28.14 18.63
N ALA A 325 -20.27 -27.75 19.31
CA ALA A 325 -20.04 -28.17 20.70
C ALA A 325 -21.12 -27.60 21.64
N LEU A 326 -21.55 -26.37 21.43
CA LEU A 326 -22.65 -25.75 22.19
C LEU A 326 -23.98 -26.46 21.96
N GLU A 327 -24.32 -26.81 20.72
CA GLU A 327 -25.51 -27.60 20.39
C GLU A 327 -25.47 -29.00 21.04
N GLU A 328 -24.32 -29.66 21.03
CA GLU A 328 -24.13 -30.96 21.69
C GLU A 328 -24.31 -30.84 23.23
N ILE A 329 -23.77 -29.78 23.84
CA ILE A 329 -23.97 -29.49 25.28
C ILE A 329 -25.46 -29.28 25.58
N GLU A 330 -26.16 -28.48 24.78
CA GLU A 330 -27.59 -28.19 25.01
C GLU A 330 -28.43 -29.46 24.89
N LYS A 331 -28.14 -30.29 23.89
CA LYS A 331 -28.75 -31.61 23.74
C LYS A 331 -28.52 -32.52 24.96
N TYR A 332 -27.32 -32.54 25.52
CA TYR A 332 -27.04 -33.33 26.72
C TYR A 332 -27.77 -32.80 27.96
N LYS A 333 -27.90 -31.47 28.10
CA LYS A 333 -28.70 -30.87 29.18
C LYS A 333 -30.17 -31.23 29.06
N GLU A 334 -30.75 -31.13 27.85
CA GLU A 334 -32.15 -31.53 27.61
C GLU A 334 -32.37 -33.01 27.92
N GLN A 335 -31.47 -33.89 27.48
CA GLN A 335 -31.53 -35.31 27.78
C GLN A 335 -31.45 -35.58 29.28
N LEU A 336 -30.56 -34.89 29.99
CA LEU A 336 -30.43 -35.00 31.44
C LEU A 336 -31.71 -34.53 32.16
N MET A 337 -32.27 -33.40 31.75
CA MET A 337 -33.52 -32.87 32.31
C MET A 337 -34.68 -33.83 32.09
N ARG A 338 -34.80 -34.37 30.87
CA ARG A 338 -35.83 -35.36 30.52
C ARG A 338 -35.67 -36.68 31.27
N ALA A 339 -34.43 -37.15 31.47
CA ALA A 339 -34.15 -38.33 32.28
C ALA A 339 -34.52 -38.10 33.75
N LYS A 340 -34.20 -36.94 34.32
CA LYS A 340 -34.59 -36.55 35.68
C LYS A 340 -36.10 -36.47 35.84
N SER A 341 -36.81 -35.85 34.89
CA SER A 341 -38.28 -35.73 34.96
C SER A 341 -38.95 -37.10 34.82
N SER A 342 -38.51 -37.93 33.87
CA SER A 342 -39.01 -39.30 33.68
C SER A 342 -38.76 -40.18 34.91
N SER A 343 -37.57 -40.11 35.52
CA SER A 343 -37.27 -40.83 36.76
C SER A 343 -38.16 -40.39 37.92
N LYS A 344 -38.40 -39.08 38.06
CA LYS A 344 -39.30 -38.53 39.08
C LYS A 344 -40.75 -38.96 38.87
N GLU A 345 -41.22 -38.96 37.62
CA GLU A 345 -42.59 -39.38 37.29
C GLU A 345 -42.79 -40.89 37.48
N SER A 346 -41.82 -41.72 37.08
CA SER A 346 -41.85 -43.17 37.32
C SER A 346 -41.89 -43.49 38.81
N THR A 347 -41.03 -42.86 39.61
CA THR A 347 -41.01 -43.06 41.07
C THR A 347 -42.30 -42.59 41.73
N ASP A 348 -42.89 -41.49 41.28
CA ASP A 348 -44.19 -41.01 41.77
C ASP A 348 -45.34 -41.97 41.40
N HIS A 349 -45.34 -42.51 40.18
CA HIS A 349 -46.31 -43.50 39.73
C HIS A 349 -46.18 -44.81 40.52
N ASP A 350 -44.97 -45.31 40.74
CA ASP A 350 -44.71 -46.51 41.54
C ASP A 350 -45.11 -46.32 43.02
N ARG A 351 -44.88 -45.13 43.57
CA ARG A 351 -45.36 -44.76 44.91
C ARG A 351 -46.88 -44.81 44.97
N LYS A 352 -47.59 -44.13 44.05
CA LYS A 352 -49.06 -44.15 43.99
C LYS A 352 -49.62 -45.56 43.81
N ARG A 353 -48.98 -46.38 42.98
CA ARG A 353 -49.37 -47.79 42.78
C ARG A 353 -49.18 -48.61 44.07
N THR A 354 -48.06 -48.41 44.77
CA THR A 354 -47.80 -49.07 46.06
C THR A 354 -48.84 -48.65 47.11
N GLU A 355 -49.14 -47.35 47.20
CA GLU A 355 -50.18 -46.82 48.09
C GLU A 355 -51.57 -47.40 47.79
N GLN A 356 -51.95 -47.49 46.51
CA GLN A 356 -53.21 -48.11 46.08
C GLN A 356 -53.27 -49.59 46.46
N LEU A 357 -52.21 -50.35 46.17
CA LEU A 357 -52.14 -51.77 46.53
C LEU A 357 -52.20 -51.98 48.04
N LEU A 358 -51.54 -51.14 48.83
CA LEU A 358 -51.62 -51.19 50.30
C LEU A 358 -53.05 -50.93 50.80
N ALA A 359 -53.75 -49.94 50.22
CA ALA A 359 -55.13 -49.63 50.58
C ALA A 359 -56.07 -50.80 50.24
N ASP A 360 -55.92 -51.41 49.06
CA ASP A 360 -56.69 -52.57 48.64
C ASP A 360 -56.39 -53.81 49.50
N ASN A 361 -55.13 -54.05 49.84
CA ASN A 361 -54.73 -55.16 50.71
C ASN A 361 -55.37 -55.01 52.10
N LYS A 362 -55.31 -53.79 52.69
CA LYS A 362 -55.98 -53.48 53.96
C LYS A 362 -57.49 -53.68 53.89
N ARG A 363 -58.14 -53.35 52.76
CA ARG A 363 -59.58 -53.58 52.55
C ARG A 363 -59.89 -55.08 52.46
N LEU A 364 -59.11 -55.84 51.70
CA LEU A 364 -59.28 -57.29 51.57
C LEU A 364 -59.05 -58.00 52.90
N GLU A 365 -58.07 -57.59 53.70
CA GLU A 365 -57.86 -58.12 55.05
C GLU A 365 -59.08 -57.88 55.96
N LYS A 366 -59.69 -56.68 55.90
CA LYS A 366 -60.93 -56.41 56.65
C LYS A 366 -62.07 -57.34 56.21
N GLN A 367 -62.31 -57.47 54.91
CA GLN A 367 -63.35 -58.36 54.37
C GLN A 367 -63.10 -59.82 54.75
N LYS A 368 -61.84 -60.28 54.67
CA LYS A 368 -61.44 -61.62 55.14
C LYS A 368 -61.75 -61.79 56.62
N ASN A 369 -61.40 -60.82 57.46
CA ASN A 369 -61.66 -60.89 58.90
C ASN A 369 -63.15 -60.90 59.22
N GLU A 370 -63.96 -60.09 58.52
CA GLU A 370 -65.42 -60.11 58.63
C GLU A 370 -66.01 -61.46 58.24
N LEU A 371 -65.55 -62.03 57.12
CA LEU A 371 -65.98 -63.36 56.66
C LEU A 371 -65.58 -64.45 57.66
N MET A 372 -64.35 -64.43 58.16
CA MET A 372 -63.87 -65.36 59.19
C MET A 372 -64.68 -65.23 60.49
N ALA A 373 -65.05 -64.01 60.89
CA ALA A 373 -65.92 -63.79 62.04
C ALA A 373 -67.34 -64.34 61.78
N GLY A 374 -67.87 -64.17 60.57
CA GLY A 374 -69.12 -64.76 60.11
C GLY A 374 -69.12 -66.29 60.22
N PHE A 375 -68.10 -66.96 59.68
CA PHE A 375 -67.94 -68.42 59.77
C PHE A 375 -67.85 -68.91 61.23
N LYS A 376 -67.10 -68.20 62.09
CA LYS A 376 -67.02 -68.54 63.52
C LYS A 376 -68.38 -68.45 64.21
N LYS A 377 -69.21 -67.44 63.88
CA LYS A 377 -70.57 -67.31 64.40
C LYS A 377 -71.47 -68.43 63.88
N GLN A 378 -71.39 -68.76 62.60
CA GLN A 378 -72.14 -69.87 62.00
C GLN A 378 -71.79 -71.22 62.64
N LEU A 379 -70.50 -71.49 62.87
CA LEU A 379 -70.07 -72.71 63.59
C LEU A 379 -70.70 -72.81 64.99
N LYS A 380 -70.66 -71.72 65.77
CA LYS A 380 -71.32 -71.67 67.09
C LYS A 380 -72.84 -71.89 67.00
N LEU A 381 -73.49 -71.31 65.99
CA LEU A 381 -74.92 -71.52 65.75
C LEU A 381 -75.22 -72.99 65.43
N ILE A 382 -74.41 -73.63 64.59
CA ILE A 382 -74.53 -75.06 64.29
C ILE A 382 -74.44 -75.89 65.57
N ASP A 383 -73.49 -75.59 66.47
CA ASP A 383 -73.34 -76.31 67.73
C ASP A 383 -74.56 -76.15 68.64
N ILE A 384 -75.12 -74.94 68.73
CA ILE A 384 -76.35 -74.66 69.49
C ILE A 384 -77.54 -75.41 68.87
N LEU A 385 -77.71 -75.34 67.56
CA LEU A 385 -78.80 -76.02 66.85
C LEU A 385 -78.71 -77.54 66.99
N LYS A 386 -77.51 -78.13 66.94
CA LYS A 386 -77.29 -79.57 67.20
C LYS A 386 -77.71 -79.95 68.62
N ARG A 387 -77.34 -79.16 69.63
CA ARG A 387 -77.79 -79.36 71.02
C ARG A 387 -79.31 -79.23 71.15
N GLN A 388 -79.91 -78.21 70.53
CA GLN A 388 -81.36 -78.03 70.53
C GLN A 388 -82.07 -79.20 69.86
N LYS A 389 -81.59 -79.67 68.70
CA LYS A 389 -82.10 -80.87 68.02
C LYS A 389 -82.05 -82.08 68.94
N MET A 390 -80.92 -82.32 69.61
CA MET A 390 -80.76 -83.41 70.58
C MET A 390 -81.76 -83.29 71.75
N HIS A 391 -81.95 -82.11 72.32
CA HIS A 391 -82.94 -81.88 73.38
C HIS A 391 -84.38 -82.14 72.90
N ILE A 392 -84.72 -81.70 71.69
CA ILE A 392 -86.04 -81.92 71.09
C ILE A 392 -86.26 -83.41 70.81
N GLU A 393 -85.28 -84.12 70.26
CA GLU A 393 -85.37 -85.56 70.00
C GLU A 393 -85.52 -86.34 71.32
N ALA A 394 -84.77 -85.99 72.36
CA ALA A 394 -84.94 -86.57 73.69
C ALA A 394 -86.34 -86.30 74.27
N ALA A 395 -86.85 -85.07 74.15
CA ALA A 395 -88.20 -84.72 74.58
C ALA A 395 -89.29 -85.48 73.80
N LYS A 396 -89.14 -85.69 72.49
CA LYS A 396 -90.06 -86.52 71.68
C LYS A 396 -90.01 -88.00 72.06
N MET A 397 -88.83 -88.54 72.33
CA MET A 397 -88.70 -89.93 72.81
C MET A 397 -89.34 -90.11 74.19
N LEU A 398 -89.21 -89.11 75.06
CA LEU A 398 -89.92 -89.06 76.34
C LEU A 398 -91.43 -88.99 76.14
N SER A 399 -91.95 -88.10 75.29
CA SER A 399 -93.39 -88.01 75.05
C SER A 399 -93.96 -89.28 74.42
N PHE A 400 -93.23 -89.95 73.52
CA PHE A 400 -93.62 -91.25 72.98
C PHE A 400 -93.67 -92.33 74.08
N SER A 401 -92.68 -92.33 74.97
CA SER A 401 -92.67 -93.26 76.11
C SER A 401 -93.83 -92.97 77.09
N GLU A 402 -94.15 -91.70 77.33
CA GLU A 402 -95.32 -91.28 78.12
C GLU A 402 -96.63 -91.70 77.45
N GLU A 403 -96.79 -91.49 76.15
CA GLU A 403 -97.98 -91.92 75.39
C GLU A 403 -98.18 -93.45 75.41
N GLU A 404 -97.11 -94.23 75.20
CA GLU A 404 -97.19 -95.70 75.29
C GLU A 404 -97.47 -96.18 76.72
N PHE A 405 -96.92 -95.50 77.74
CA PHE A 405 -97.24 -95.77 79.14
C PHE A 405 -98.71 -95.47 79.46
N VAL A 406 -99.27 -94.36 78.95
CA VAL A 406 -100.69 -94.03 79.11
C VAL A 406 -101.59 -95.03 78.38
N LYS A 407 -101.26 -95.45 77.15
CA LYS A 407 -102.02 -96.52 76.47
C LYS A 407 -101.99 -97.84 77.22
N ALA A 408 -100.85 -98.21 77.81
CA ALA A 408 -100.74 -99.41 78.63
C ALA A 408 -101.63 -99.32 79.90
N LEU A 409 -101.87 -98.12 80.43
CA LEU A 409 -102.84 -97.88 81.51
C LEU A 409 -104.29 -97.95 81.01
N GLU A 410 -104.60 -97.44 79.82
CA GLU A 410 -105.95 -97.50 79.22
C GLU A 410 -106.39 -98.92 78.81
N TRP A 411 -105.46 -99.83 78.49
CA TRP A 411 -105.75 -101.26 78.28
C TRP A 411 -106.14 -102.03 79.55
N GLY A 412 -106.04 -101.39 80.72
CA GLY A 412 -106.45 -101.93 82.01
C GLY A 412 -107.86 -101.51 82.50
N SER A 413 -108.69 -100.89 81.66
CA SER A 413 -110.11 -100.55 81.94
C SER A 413 -111.08 -101.17 80.95
#